data_AF-A0A3L8BEK0-F1
#
_entry.id   AF-A0A3L8BEK0-F1
#
_cell.length_a   1.000
_cell.length_b   1.000
_cell.length_c   1.000
_cell.angle_alpha   90.00
_cell.angle_beta   90.00
_cell.angle_gamma   90.00
#
_symmetry.space_group_name_H-M   'P 1'
#
loop_
_entity.id
_entity.type
_entity.pdbx_description
1 polymer ?
#
loop_
_entity_poly.entity_id
_entity_poly.type
_entity_poly.pdbx_seq_one_letter_code
_entity_poly.pdbx_strand_id
1 'polypeptide(L)'
;DYDRWAQAPGLEDWGYAHCLPYFKRCESSDRGENEWRGGHGPLGVTRGHLENPLFDALWEAGQQSGQGTTEDLNGYKPEGIARLDSTSKNGRRSSAAVAHLKPALARPNLSLETGALVNRILIENKRAVGVEYVSRGNTRELRASKAVIVCCGAIKTPQLLMLSGIGPADYLKTMDIRSELDLPGVGQNLQDHLTVITGFECTQPVTLHHLTQPLSKLRVGVQWLLTRSGIGASNIWEMGGMVYGNTDAAHPNLQYHFTPVYSEWAGRKILLYPGYQLNCDQLRPLSRGEVKLHSADPRDRPAAHFNYLSHPQDLKELVEALKAMQDILTQPAFNGFRGKRITPAPEITSDRELADYVRATADTDYHPSGTCKMGSDDQAVVDSQLRVHGIDGLRVVDASVMPTIVSGNLNAPTQMIAERAADYLLGKPPLSPEHPHFHFEDHSTT
;
A
#
# COMPACT_ATOMS: atom_id res chain seq x y z
N ASP A 1 10.36 -5.17 -8.84
CA ASP A 1 9.05 -5.86 -8.66
C ASP A 1 8.29 -6.05 -9.95
N TYR A 2 8.01 -4.99 -10.71
CA TYR A 2 7.29 -5.08 -11.98
C TYR A 2 7.96 -6.01 -13.00
N ASP A 3 9.28 -6.03 -13.08
CA ASP A 3 9.99 -6.98 -13.96
C ASP A 3 9.83 -8.44 -13.52
N ARG A 4 9.60 -8.69 -12.22
CA ARG A 4 9.23 -10.02 -11.72
C ARG A 4 7.84 -10.42 -12.21
N TRP A 5 6.90 -9.47 -12.28
CA TRP A 5 5.59 -9.73 -12.87
C TRP A 5 5.73 -10.06 -14.36
N ALA A 6 6.60 -9.34 -15.08
CA ALA A 6 6.84 -9.53 -16.51
C ALA A 6 7.50 -10.87 -16.89
N GLN A 7 8.07 -11.59 -15.93
CA GLN A 7 8.57 -12.95 -16.14
C GLN A 7 7.45 -13.98 -16.30
N ALA A 8 6.22 -13.67 -15.88
CA ALA A 8 5.08 -14.56 -16.03
C ALA A 8 4.51 -14.49 -17.46
N PRO A 9 4.19 -15.63 -18.09
CA PRO A 9 3.63 -15.65 -19.45
C PRO A 9 2.37 -14.80 -19.59
N GLY A 10 2.37 -13.91 -20.58
CA GLY A 10 1.27 -12.99 -20.88
C GLY A 10 1.29 -11.67 -20.09
N LEU A 11 2.26 -11.47 -19.19
CA LEU A 11 2.45 -10.23 -18.43
C LEU A 11 3.70 -9.45 -18.87
N GLU A 12 4.30 -9.74 -20.03
CA GLU A 12 5.56 -9.17 -20.49
C GLU A 12 5.53 -7.62 -20.52
N ASP A 13 4.38 -7.05 -20.86
CA ASP A 13 4.15 -5.60 -20.87
C ASP A 13 3.92 -5.01 -19.47
N TRP A 14 4.07 -5.76 -18.38
CA TRP A 14 3.96 -5.28 -16.99
C TRP A 14 5.31 -5.03 -16.33
N GLY A 15 6.41 -5.04 -17.10
CA GLY A 15 7.74 -4.61 -16.62
C GLY A 15 7.76 -3.15 -16.18
N TYR A 16 8.76 -2.75 -15.41
CA TYR A 16 8.83 -1.40 -14.83
C TYR A 16 8.80 -0.33 -15.92
N ALA A 17 9.52 -0.56 -17.02
CA ALA A 17 9.57 0.37 -18.15
C ALA A 17 8.20 0.67 -18.77
N HIS A 18 7.30 -0.31 -18.79
CA HIS A 18 5.93 -0.14 -19.27
C HIS A 18 5.01 0.50 -18.23
N CYS A 19 5.32 0.37 -16.93
CA CYS A 19 4.54 0.95 -15.85
C CYS A 19 4.90 2.41 -15.57
N LEU A 20 6.17 2.79 -15.75
CA LEU A 20 6.68 4.13 -15.42
C LEU A 20 5.93 5.29 -16.10
N PRO A 21 5.62 5.25 -17.41
CA PRO A 21 4.85 6.33 -18.05
C PRO A 21 3.48 6.56 -17.38
N TYR A 22 2.87 5.50 -16.86
CA TYR A 22 1.59 5.58 -16.14
C TYR A 22 1.76 6.14 -14.73
N PHE A 23 2.84 5.81 -14.01
CA PHE A 23 3.20 6.50 -12.76
C PHE A 23 3.36 8.01 -12.99
N LYS A 24 4.15 8.40 -13.99
CA LYS A 24 4.40 9.81 -14.33
C LYS A 24 3.11 10.52 -14.75
N ARG A 25 2.22 9.86 -15.50
CA ARG A 25 0.92 10.45 -15.89
C ARG A 25 -0.01 10.72 -14.70
N CYS A 26 0.05 9.91 -13.65
CA CYS A 26 -0.71 10.14 -12.41
C CYS A 26 -0.19 11.35 -11.62
N GLU A 27 1.13 11.50 -11.55
CA GLU A 27 1.83 12.28 -10.55
C GLU A 27 2.02 13.76 -10.93
N SER A 28 1.85 14.64 -9.95
CA SER A 28 2.36 16.02 -9.95
C SER A 28 3.20 16.21 -8.69
N SER A 29 4.48 15.91 -8.83
CA SER A 29 5.53 16.04 -7.82
C SER A 29 5.85 17.52 -7.56
N ASP A 30 6.01 17.90 -6.29
CA ASP A 30 6.50 19.22 -5.88
C ASP A 30 7.96 19.49 -6.29
N ARG A 31 8.71 18.43 -6.62
CA ARG A 31 10.07 18.51 -7.18
C ARG A 31 10.11 18.67 -8.71
N GLY A 32 8.96 18.65 -9.38
CA GLY A 32 8.86 18.69 -10.85
C GLY A 32 9.04 17.33 -11.53
N GLU A 33 8.90 17.34 -12.86
CA GLU A 33 9.09 16.17 -13.72
C GLU A 33 10.57 15.84 -13.90
N ASN A 34 10.90 14.55 -13.91
CA ASN A 34 12.22 14.04 -14.25
C ASN A 34 12.11 12.64 -14.88
N GLU A 35 13.21 11.89 -14.91
CA GLU A 35 13.26 10.54 -15.48
C GLU A 35 12.26 9.57 -14.80
N TRP A 36 12.10 9.65 -13.47
CA TRP A 36 11.23 8.76 -12.68
C TRP A 36 9.86 9.36 -12.32
N ARG A 37 9.70 10.69 -12.38
CA ARG A 37 8.56 11.40 -11.79
C ARG A 37 7.73 12.20 -12.75
N GLY A 38 6.44 12.28 -12.47
CA GLY A 38 5.49 13.14 -13.15
C GLY A 38 5.43 14.55 -12.55
N GLY A 39 5.29 15.56 -13.40
CA GLY A 39 5.10 16.96 -12.99
C GLY A 39 3.66 17.47 -13.11
N HIS A 40 2.83 16.78 -13.89
CA HIS A 40 1.62 17.37 -14.48
C HIS A 40 0.31 16.59 -14.24
N GLY A 41 0.40 15.42 -13.60
CA GLY A 41 -0.74 14.59 -13.30
C GLY A 41 -1.69 15.19 -12.23
N PRO A 42 -2.89 14.64 -12.10
CA PRO A 42 -3.87 15.13 -11.12
C PRO A 42 -3.50 14.84 -9.66
N LEU A 43 -2.70 13.81 -9.40
CA LEU A 43 -2.31 13.39 -8.06
C LEU A 43 -1.14 14.23 -7.55
N GLY A 44 -1.44 15.22 -6.72
CA GLY A 44 -0.40 15.99 -6.03
C GLY A 44 0.42 15.13 -5.07
N VAL A 45 1.75 15.21 -5.21
CA VAL A 45 2.74 14.54 -4.37
C VAL A 45 3.70 15.59 -3.82
N THR A 46 4.01 15.51 -2.53
CA THR A 46 4.86 16.48 -1.83
C THR A 46 5.84 15.73 -0.93
N ARG A 47 7.13 16.06 -1.04
CA ARG A 47 8.19 15.56 -0.15
C ARG A 47 7.92 16.03 1.29
N GLY A 48 8.30 15.23 2.29
CA GLY A 48 8.25 15.66 3.68
C GLY A 48 9.13 16.89 3.97
N HIS A 49 8.57 17.90 4.65
CA HIS A 49 9.20 19.18 5.01
C HIS A 49 9.11 19.50 6.51
N LEU A 50 8.56 18.62 7.32
CA LEU A 50 8.41 18.81 8.77
C LEU A 50 9.79 18.86 9.42
N GLU A 51 10.11 20.02 9.96
CA GLU A 51 11.32 20.26 10.74
C GLU A 51 11.19 19.61 12.12
N ASN A 52 12.10 18.67 12.41
CA ASN A 52 12.26 18.08 13.73
C ASN A 52 13.69 17.51 13.81
N PRO A 53 14.46 17.82 14.87
CA PRO A 53 15.85 17.36 14.97
C PRO A 53 16.01 15.83 15.01
N LEU A 54 14.95 15.08 15.35
CA LEU A 54 14.97 13.62 15.27
C LEU A 54 15.00 13.10 13.82
N PHE A 55 14.50 13.86 12.85
CA PHE A 55 14.66 13.50 11.43
C PHE A 55 16.12 13.71 11.00
N ASP A 56 16.76 14.79 11.42
CA ASP A 56 18.17 15.03 11.12
C ASP A 56 19.06 13.94 11.74
N ALA A 57 18.75 13.54 12.99
CA ALA A 57 19.42 12.44 13.65
C ALA A 57 19.24 11.10 12.91
N LEU A 58 18.06 10.80 12.37
CA LEU A 58 17.82 9.58 11.60
C LEU A 58 18.60 9.58 10.28
N TRP A 59 18.64 10.70 9.58
CA TRP A 59 19.42 10.85 8.36
C TRP A 59 20.92 10.61 8.61
N GLU A 60 21.48 11.25 9.64
CA GLU A 60 22.89 11.06 10.03
C GLU A 60 23.15 9.61 10.49
N ALA A 61 22.22 9.01 11.25
CA ALA A 61 22.31 7.62 11.67
C ALA A 61 22.32 6.63 10.49
N GLY A 62 21.62 6.95 9.39
CA GLY A 62 21.70 6.19 8.15
C GLY A 62 23.13 6.08 7.62
N GLN A 63 23.89 7.18 7.65
CA GLN A 63 25.30 7.17 7.27
C GLN A 63 26.17 6.41 8.28
N GLN A 64 25.96 6.63 9.57
CA GLN A 64 26.76 6.04 10.65
C GLN A 64 26.59 4.51 10.76
N SER A 65 25.38 4.00 10.52
CA SER A 65 25.08 2.56 10.51
C SER A 65 25.53 1.84 9.23
N GLY A 66 25.87 2.57 8.17
CA GLY A 66 26.12 1.99 6.85
C GLY A 66 24.86 1.61 6.08
N GLN A 67 23.65 1.86 6.62
CA GLN A 67 22.38 1.67 5.90
C GLN A 67 22.18 2.70 4.78
N GLY A 68 22.95 3.78 4.80
CA GLY A 68 23.04 4.78 3.73
C GLY A 68 21.91 5.82 3.73
N THR A 69 22.01 6.77 2.82
CA THR A 69 21.00 7.81 2.57
C THR A 69 20.74 7.93 1.07
N THR A 70 19.57 8.48 0.73
CA THR A 70 19.20 8.84 -0.64
C THR A 70 18.33 10.09 -0.68
N GLU A 71 18.40 10.80 -1.81
CA GLU A 71 17.52 11.95 -2.07
C GLU A 71 16.11 11.53 -2.48
N ASP A 72 15.96 10.33 -3.04
CA ASP A 72 14.71 9.85 -3.62
C ASP A 72 14.61 8.31 -3.65
N LEU A 73 13.74 7.75 -2.79
CA LEU A 73 13.44 6.31 -2.74
C LEU A 73 12.73 5.77 -3.99
N ASN A 74 12.18 6.64 -4.83
CA ASN A 74 11.55 6.28 -6.10
C ASN A 74 12.37 6.75 -7.31
N GLY A 75 13.62 7.17 -7.11
CA GLY A 75 14.51 7.70 -8.14
C GLY A 75 15.75 6.82 -8.38
N TYR A 76 16.81 7.45 -8.89
CA TYR A 76 18.09 6.81 -9.25
C TYR A 76 18.66 5.83 -8.20
N LYS A 77 18.53 6.16 -6.90
CA LYS A 77 19.01 5.35 -5.79
C LYS A 77 17.87 5.02 -4.81
N PRO A 78 17.11 3.93 -5.04
CA PRO A 78 15.93 3.60 -4.23
C PRO A 78 16.20 3.21 -2.77
N GLU A 79 17.46 3.06 -2.36
CA GLU A 79 17.86 2.57 -1.05
C GLU A 79 18.55 3.61 -0.16
N GLY A 80 18.41 3.41 1.15
CA GLY A 80 18.89 4.29 2.21
C GLY A 80 17.78 5.05 2.92
N ILE A 81 18.17 5.89 3.86
CA ILE A 81 17.27 6.79 4.59
C ILE A 81 16.95 8.03 3.76
N ALA A 82 15.68 8.41 3.74
CA ALA A 82 15.21 9.58 3.00
C ALA A 82 13.93 10.20 3.59
N ARG A 83 13.70 11.47 3.25
CA ARG A 83 12.37 12.09 3.40
C ARG A 83 11.37 11.37 2.52
N LEU A 84 10.24 10.97 3.10
CA LEU A 84 9.17 10.28 2.39
C LEU A 84 8.29 11.27 1.64
N ASP A 85 7.77 10.83 0.50
CA ASP A 85 6.74 11.57 -0.20
C ASP A 85 5.36 11.21 0.31
N SER A 86 4.44 12.16 0.23
CA SER A 86 3.04 11.94 0.56
C SER A 86 2.14 12.43 -0.56
N THR A 87 0.99 11.78 -0.72
CA THR A 87 -0.09 12.30 -1.58
C THR A 87 -0.79 13.47 -0.90
N SER A 88 -0.12 14.62 -0.93
CA SER A 88 -0.60 15.89 -0.41
C SER A 88 -0.31 17.02 -1.40
N LYS A 89 -1.11 18.09 -1.33
CA LYS A 89 -0.95 19.30 -2.13
C LYS A 89 -1.58 20.47 -1.41
N ASN A 90 -0.89 21.61 -1.34
CA ASN A 90 -1.37 22.83 -0.69
C ASN A 90 -1.85 22.58 0.76
N GLY A 91 -1.07 21.79 1.51
CA GLY A 91 -1.33 21.45 2.90
C GLY A 91 -2.59 20.61 3.14
N ARG A 92 -3.06 19.87 2.13
CA ARG A 92 -4.22 18.99 2.21
C ARG A 92 -3.90 17.63 1.59
N ARG A 93 -4.57 16.59 2.07
CA ARG A 93 -4.57 15.27 1.41
C ARG A 93 -5.02 15.39 -0.04
N SER A 94 -4.25 14.79 -0.93
CA SER A 94 -4.54 14.62 -2.36
C SER A 94 -4.98 13.18 -2.61
N SER A 95 -6.25 12.86 -2.33
CA SER A 95 -6.78 11.50 -2.56
C SER A 95 -7.19 11.29 -4.01
N ALA A 96 -7.36 10.02 -4.43
CA ALA A 96 -7.93 9.67 -5.74
C ALA A 96 -9.26 10.40 -6.02
N ALA A 97 -10.10 10.52 -5.00
CA ALA A 97 -11.37 11.23 -5.11
C ALA A 97 -11.21 12.75 -5.32
N VAL A 98 -10.23 13.37 -4.66
CA VAL A 98 -9.93 14.81 -4.83
C VAL A 98 -9.27 15.07 -6.18
N ALA A 99 -8.32 14.22 -6.59
CA ALA A 99 -7.52 14.36 -7.79
C ALA A 99 -8.32 14.06 -9.07
N HIS A 100 -9.07 12.96 -9.10
CA HIS A 100 -9.74 12.47 -10.32
C HIS A 100 -11.26 12.64 -10.29
N LEU A 101 -11.93 12.16 -9.23
CA LEU A 101 -13.40 12.10 -9.19
C LEU A 101 -14.03 13.50 -9.09
N LYS A 102 -13.61 14.30 -8.11
CA LYS A 102 -14.24 15.60 -7.81
C LYS A 102 -14.23 16.56 -9.01
N PRO A 103 -13.12 16.72 -9.77
CA PRO A 103 -13.15 17.51 -11.00
C PRO A 103 -14.04 16.90 -12.09
N ALA A 104 -14.08 15.56 -12.20
CA ALA A 104 -14.88 14.87 -13.20
C ALA A 104 -16.39 14.93 -12.94
N LEU A 105 -16.84 15.15 -11.70
CA LEU A 105 -18.28 15.28 -11.35
C LEU A 105 -18.97 16.47 -12.02
N ALA A 106 -18.21 17.46 -12.50
CA ALA A 106 -18.78 18.57 -13.29
C ALA A 106 -19.21 18.14 -14.71
N ARG A 107 -18.81 16.95 -15.17
CA ARG A 107 -19.12 16.45 -16.50
C ARG A 107 -20.52 15.82 -16.51
N PRO A 108 -21.38 16.12 -17.49
CA PRO A 108 -22.76 15.63 -17.52
C PRO A 108 -22.88 14.11 -17.74
N ASN A 109 -21.81 13.46 -18.18
CA ASN A 109 -21.74 12.03 -18.46
C ASN A 109 -21.22 11.18 -17.29
N LEU A 110 -21.08 11.75 -16.08
CA LEU A 110 -20.69 11.03 -14.87
C LEU A 110 -21.77 11.17 -13.80
N SER A 111 -22.20 10.05 -13.24
CA SER A 111 -23.12 10.00 -12.09
C SER A 111 -22.42 9.35 -10.91
N LEU A 112 -22.66 9.88 -9.71
CA LEU A 112 -22.14 9.35 -8.45
C LEU A 112 -23.30 9.00 -7.52
N GLU A 113 -23.36 7.76 -7.10
CA GLU A 113 -24.27 7.30 -6.05
C GLU A 113 -23.46 6.87 -4.83
N THR A 114 -23.81 7.41 -3.66
CA THR A 114 -23.17 7.06 -2.38
C THR A 114 -24.22 6.44 -1.46
N GLY A 115 -23.76 5.64 -0.48
CA GLY A 115 -24.69 4.85 0.33
C GLY A 115 -25.39 3.74 -0.47
N ALA A 116 -24.76 3.27 -1.54
CA ALA A 116 -25.19 2.18 -2.39
C ALA A 116 -24.27 0.97 -2.18
N LEU A 117 -24.81 -0.12 -1.62
CA LEU A 117 -24.08 -1.38 -1.43
C LEU A 117 -24.43 -2.31 -2.59
N VAL A 118 -23.43 -2.69 -3.40
CA VAL A 118 -23.61 -3.69 -4.46
C VAL A 118 -23.71 -5.07 -3.83
N ASN A 119 -24.79 -5.80 -4.14
CA ASN A 119 -25.02 -7.15 -3.66
C ASN A 119 -24.30 -8.18 -4.54
N ARG A 120 -24.47 -8.03 -5.86
CA ARG A 120 -23.95 -8.95 -6.88
C ARG A 120 -23.88 -8.28 -8.26
N ILE A 121 -23.08 -8.88 -9.14
CA ILE A 121 -23.01 -8.59 -10.56
C ILE A 121 -24.10 -9.40 -11.27
N LEU A 122 -24.78 -8.78 -12.22
CA LEU A 122 -25.77 -9.43 -13.07
C LEU A 122 -25.05 -10.05 -14.27
N ILE A 123 -25.21 -11.36 -14.47
CA ILE A 123 -24.53 -12.13 -15.52
C ILE A 123 -25.59 -12.78 -16.42
N GLU A 124 -25.47 -12.57 -17.73
CA GLU A 124 -26.32 -13.17 -18.76
C GLU A 124 -25.42 -13.72 -19.86
N ASN A 125 -25.57 -15.01 -20.22
CA ASN A 125 -24.79 -15.65 -21.28
C ASN A 125 -23.27 -15.41 -21.18
N LYS A 126 -22.71 -15.59 -19.97
CA LYS A 126 -21.28 -15.34 -19.65
C LYS A 126 -20.82 -13.89 -19.91
N ARG A 127 -21.72 -12.92 -19.85
CA ARG A 127 -21.41 -11.49 -19.92
C ARG A 127 -21.95 -10.77 -18.69
N ALA A 128 -21.14 -9.90 -18.10
CA ALA A 128 -21.61 -8.97 -17.05
C ALA A 128 -22.44 -7.85 -17.69
N VAL A 129 -23.72 -7.77 -17.31
CA VAL A 129 -24.70 -6.84 -17.90
C VAL A 129 -25.16 -5.75 -16.93
N GLY A 130 -24.65 -5.75 -15.70
CA GLY A 130 -25.03 -4.77 -14.69
C GLY A 130 -24.72 -5.20 -13.27
N VAL A 131 -25.31 -4.50 -12.30
CA VAL A 131 -25.21 -4.80 -10.88
C VAL A 131 -26.58 -4.70 -10.22
N GLU A 132 -26.79 -5.53 -9.20
CA GLU A 132 -27.86 -5.37 -8.23
C GLU A 132 -27.28 -4.71 -6.97
N TYR A 133 -27.93 -3.67 -6.47
CA TYR A 133 -27.45 -2.92 -5.31
C TYR A 133 -28.60 -2.43 -4.44
N VAL A 134 -28.31 -2.21 -3.16
CA VAL A 134 -29.23 -1.59 -2.20
C VAL A 134 -28.86 -0.13 -2.01
N SER A 135 -29.82 0.75 -2.24
CA SER A 135 -29.70 2.19 -1.97
C SER A 135 -30.96 2.70 -1.31
N ARG A 136 -30.80 3.45 -0.21
CA ARG A 136 -31.91 3.96 0.62
C ARG A 136 -32.91 2.86 1.01
N GLY A 137 -32.40 1.67 1.36
CA GLY A 137 -33.19 0.51 1.78
C GLY A 137 -33.91 -0.24 0.66
N ASN A 138 -33.78 0.16 -0.60
CA ASN A 138 -34.42 -0.49 -1.73
C ASN A 138 -33.40 -1.20 -2.62
N THR A 139 -33.69 -2.44 -3.00
CA THR A 139 -32.93 -3.18 -4.02
C THR A 139 -33.24 -2.63 -5.41
N ARG A 140 -32.21 -2.39 -6.20
CA ARG A 140 -32.28 -1.83 -7.55
C ARG A 140 -31.31 -2.56 -8.47
N GLU A 141 -31.61 -2.54 -9.76
CA GLU A 141 -30.68 -2.97 -10.80
C GLU A 141 -30.18 -1.76 -11.59
N LEU A 142 -28.90 -1.78 -11.97
CA LEU A 142 -28.32 -0.86 -12.93
C LEU A 142 -27.64 -1.67 -14.04
N ARG A 143 -28.07 -1.45 -15.29
CA ARG A 143 -27.53 -2.16 -16.46
C ARG A 143 -26.37 -1.40 -17.09
N ALA A 144 -25.36 -2.14 -17.55
CA ALA A 144 -24.17 -1.63 -18.20
C ALA A 144 -24.12 -2.09 -19.67
N SER A 145 -24.01 -1.14 -20.61
CA SER A 145 -23.97 -1.46 -22.04
C SER A 145 -22.59 -1.96 -22.50
N LYS A 146 -21.50 -1.48 -21.88
CA LYS A 146 -20.13 -1.80 -22.29
C LYS A 146 -19.44 -2.77 -21.33
N ALA A 147 -19.28 -2.38 -20.08
CA ALA A 147 -18.56 -3.17 -19.08
C ALA A 147 -18.98 -2.81 -17.65
N VAL A 148 -18.79 -3.77 -16.74
CA VAL A 148 -18.79 -3.59 -15.28
C VAL A 148 -17.33 -3.61 -14.81
N ILE A 149 -16.94 -2.65 -13.98
CA ILE A 149 -15.58 -2.51 -13.45
C ILE A 149 -15.65 -2.58 -11.93
N VAL A 150 -14.99 -3.57 -11.34
CA VAL A 150 -14.95 -3.79 -9.89
C VAL A 150 -13.69 -3.17 -9.31
N CYS A 151 -13.87 -2.30 -8.31
CA CYS A 151 -12.79 -1.57 -7.63
C CYS A 151 -12.99 -1.61 -6.10
N CYS A 152 -13.37 -2.76 -5.56
CA CYS A 152 -13.71 -2.92 -4.14
C CYS A 152 -12.49 -3.24 -3.26
N GLY A 153 -11.30 -3.33 -3.84
CA GLY A 153 -10.04 -3.62 -3.14
C GLY A 153 -9.87 -5.11 -2.82
N ALA A 154 -8.66 -5.48 -2.38
CA ALA A 154 -8.25 -6.87 -2.19
C ALA A 154 -9.09 -7.69 -1.19
N ILE A 155 -9.90 -7.07 -0.35
CA ILE A 155 -10.76 -7.81 0.59
C ILE A 155 -12.19 -7.95 0.04
N LYS A 156 -12.76 -6.89 -0.54
CA LYS A 156 -14.19 -6.91 -0.93
C LYS A 156 -14.44 -7.24 -2.40
N THR A 157 -13.45 -7.07 -3.28
CA THR A 157 -13.55 -7.55 -4.66
C THR A 157 -13.77 -9.06 -4.74
N PRO A 158 -12.96 -9.94 -4.11
CA PRO A 158 -13.22 -11.38 -4.15
C PRO A 158 -14.56 -11.75 -3.49
N GLN A 159 -14.96 -11.03 -2.43
CA GLN A 159 -16.29 -11.20 -1.83
C GLN A 159 -17.40 -10.95 -2.86
N LEU A 160 -17.36 -9.81 -3.57
CA LEU A 160 -18.37 -9.47 -4.58
C LEU A 160 -18.39 -10.48 -5.73
N LEU A 161 -17.22 -10.93 -6.20
CA LEU A 161 -17.15 -11.97 -7.23
C LEU A 161 -17.80 -13.28 -6.76
N MET A 162 -17.46 -13.75 -5.57
CA MET A 162 -18.04 -14.97 -4.99
C MET A 162 -19.56 -14.87 -4.80
N LEU A 163 -20.06 -13.74 -4.27
CA LEU A 163 -21.50 -13.48 -4.13
C LEU A 163 -22.23 -13.40 -5.49
N SER A 164 -21.48 -13.13 -6.57
CA SER A 164 -21.98 -13.12 -7.94
C SER A 164 -21.87 -14.49 -8.63
N GLY A 165 -21.47 -15.54 -7.91
CA GLY A 165 -21.28 -16.88 -8.46
C GLY A 165 -19.96 -17.10 -9.20
N ILE A 166 -18.98 -16.20 -9.07
CA ILE A 166 -17.65 -16.30 -9.69
C ILE A 166 -16.62 -16.62 -8.61
N GLY A 167 -16.09 -17.84 -8.59
CA GLY A 167 -15.13 -18.28 -7.58
C GLY A 167 -15.03 -19.81 -7.49
N PRO A 168 -14.41 -20.36 -6.44
CA PRO A 168 -14.24 -21.81 -6.30
C PRO A 168 -15.61 -22.51 -6.19
N ALA A 169 -15.99 -23.29 -7.21
CA ALA A 169 -17.37 -23.79 -7.36
C ALA A 169 -17.83 -24.67 -6.18
N ASP A 170 -16.95 -25.55 -5.70
CA ASP A 170 -17.26 -26.41 -4.55
C ASP A 170 -17.51 -25.59 -3.29
N TYR A 171 -16.73 -24.52 -3.07
CA TYR A 171 -16.92 -23.61 -1.94
C TYR A 171 -18.23 -22.83 -2.05
N LEU A 172 -18.52 -22.26 -3.22
CA LEU A 172 -19.77 -21.53 -3.46
C LEU A 172 -21.01 -22.40 -3.21
N LYS A 173 -20.94 -23.67 -3.61
CA LYS A 173 -21.99 -24.65 -3.32
C LYS A 173 -22.22 -24.86 -1.83
N THR A 174 -21.17 -24.84 -1.00
CA THR A 174 -21.32 -24.92 0.48
C THR A 174 -22.03 -23.70 1.08
N MET A 175 -22.06 -22.58 0.36
CA MET A 175 -22.70 -21.32 0.76
C MET A 175 -24.10 -21.14 0.14
N ASP A 176 -24.64 -22.16 -0.53
CA ASP A 176 -25.90 -22.10 -1.28
C ASP A 176 -25.89 -21.01 -2.38
N ILE A 177 -24.72 -20.75 -2.95
CA ILE A 177 -24.55 -19.83 -4.07
C ILE A 177 -24.38 -20.64 -5.35
N ARG A 178 -25.21 -20.35 -6.35
CA ARG A 178 -25.09 -20.93 -7.68
C ARG A 178 -23.76 -20.47 -8.31
N SER A 179 -22.91 -21.42 -8.68
CA SER A 179 -21.71 -21.13 -9.46
C SER A 179 -22.10 -20.75 -10.90
N GLU A 180 -21.76 -19.54 -11.29
CA GLU A 180 -21.82 -19.04 -12.66
C GLU A 180 -20.51 -19.34 -13.38
N LEU A 181 -19.37 -19.33 -12.69
CA LEU A 181 -18.07 -19.70 -13.22
C LEU A 181 -17.18 -20.24 -12.10
N ASP A 182 -16.61 -21.43 -12.31
CA ASP A 182 -15.55 -21.94 -11.46
C ASP A 182 -14.25 -21.19 -11.76
N LEU A 183 -13.78 -20.41 -10.79
CA LEU A 183 -12.56 -19.62 -10.88
C LEU A 183 -11.82 -19.71 -9.54
N PRO A 184 -11.05 -20.79 -9.31
CA PRO A 184 -10.56 -21.15 -7.97
C PRO A 184 -9.58 -20.13 -7.36
N GLY A 185 -8.95 -19.29 -8.19
CA GLY A 185 -8.07 -18.22 -7.72
C GLY A 185 -8.77 -17.07 -6.99
N VAL A 186 -10.10 -16.91 -7.11
CA VAL A 186 -10.82 -15.82 -6.45
C VAL A 186 -10.73 -15.95 -4.93
N GLY A 187 -10.17 -14.93 -4.30
CA GLY A 187 -9.95 -14.89 -2.85
C GLY A 187 -8.64 -15.51 -2.39
N GLN A 188 -7.91 -16.23 -3.25
CA GLN A 188 -6.62 -16.84 -2.90
C GLN A 188 -5.46 -15.85 -3.03
N ASN A 189 -4.24 -16.21 -2.63
CA ASN A 189 -3.05 -15.35 -2.83
C ASN A 189 -3.15 -13.97 -2.12
N LEU A 190 -3.87 -13.89 -0.99
CA LEU A 190 -3.90 -12.69 -0.16
C LEU A 190 -2.48 -12.43 0.37
N GLN A 191 -1.97 -11.24 0.08
CA GLN A 191 -0.65 -10.75 0.48
C GLN A 191 -0.80 -9.41 1.18
N ASP A 192 0.11 -9.11 2.08
CA ASP A 192 0.15 -7.85 2.82
C ASP A 192 1.53 -7.65 3.44
N HIS A 193 1.91 -6.40 3.69
CA HIS A 193 3.13 -6.06 4.39
C HIS A 193 2.90 -6.19 5.90
N LEU A 194 3.68 -7.07 6.55
CA LEU A 194 3.66 -7.22 8.00
C LEU A 194 4.74 -6.32 8.61
N THR A 195 4.39 -5.60 9.68
CA THR A 195 5.22 -4.56 10.30
C THR A 195 5.63 -4.90 11.73
N VAL A 196 6.81 -4.45 12.12
CA VAL A 196 7.33 -4.49 13.49
C VAL A 196 7.80 -3.09 13.92
N ILE A 197 7.80 -2.84 15.23
CA ILE A 197 8.09 -1.51 15.79
C ILE A 197 9.27 -1.60 16.74
N THR A 198 10.19 -0.64 16.62
CA THR A 198 11.20 -0.33 17.64
C THR A 198 11.01 1.11 18.12
N GLY A 199 10.92 1.31 19.43
CA GLY A 199 10.67 2.62 20.03
C GLY A 199 11.58 2.91 21.23
N PHE A 200 11.91 4.18 21.41
CA PHE A 200 12.72 4.69 22.52
C PHE A 200 12.05 5.90 23.15
N GLU A 201 12.25 6.06 24.46
CA GLU A 201 11.98 7.32 25.14
C GLU A 201 12.86 8.42 24.55
N CYS A 202 12.39 9.67 24.60
CA CYS A 202 13.17 10.82 24.19
C CYS A 202 13.50 11.69 25.40
N THR A 203 14.80 11.96 25.59
CA THR A 203 15.30 12.79 26.70
C THR A 203 15.11 14.29 26.46
N GLN A 204 14.84 14.69 25.21
CA GLN A 204 14.67 16.08 24.80
C GLN A 204 13.19 16.41 24.56
N PRO A 205 12.76 17.67 24.80
CA PRO A 205 11.37 18.10 24.62
C PRO A 205 11.03 18.39 23.14
N VAL A 206 11.40 17.49 22.23
CA VAL A 206 11.28 17.66 20.76
C VAL A 206 10.22 16.76 20.13
N THR A 207 9.59 15.88 20.90
CA THR A 207 8.64 14.87 20.40
C THR A 207 7.22 15.39 20.32
N LEU A 208 6.42 14.91 19.36
CA LEU A 208 5.12 15.49 19.02
C LEU A 208 3.99 15.24 20.04
N HIS A 209 4.24 14.50 21.12
CA HIS A 209 3.26 14.23 22.17
C HIS A 209 2.68 15.52 22.80
N HIS A 210 3.44 16.62 22.83
CA HIS A 210 2.97 17.91 23.36
C HIS A 210 1.79 18.49 22.55
N LEU A 211 1.59 18.05 21.31
CA LEU A 211 0.44 18.43 20.48
C LEU A 211 -0.88 17.88 21.03
N THR A 212 -0.85 16.97 22.00
CA THR A 212 -2.07 16.50 22.67
C THR A 212 -2.72 17.57 23.57
N GLN A 213 -1.95 18.57 24.00
CA GLN A 213 -2.41 19.65 24.87
C GLN A 213 -3.45 20.55 24.17
N PRO A 214 -4.55 20.96 24.83
CA PRO A 214 -5.64 21.70 24.19
C PRO A 214 -5.22 22.99 23.46
N LEU A 215 -4.33 23.79 24.06
CA LEU A 215 -3.84 25.03 23.45
C LEU A 215 -2.96 24.77 22.22
N SER A 216 -2.08 23.76 22.29
CA SER A 216 -1.27 23.31 21.15
C SER A 216 -2.17 22.85 19.99
N LYS A 217 -3.20 22.04 20.28
CA LYS A 217 -4.19 21.61 19.26
C LYS A 217 -4.90 22.79 18.62
N LEU A 218 -5.36 23.74 19.43
CA LEU A 218 -6.04 24.93 18.93
C LEU A 218 -5.12 25.75 18.01
N ARG A 219 -3.86 25.98 18.43
CA ARG A 219 -2.87 26.71 17.62
C ARG A 219 -2.61 26.01 16.28
N VAL A 220 -2.42 24.70 16.29
CA VAL A 220 -2.23 23.90 15.05
C VAL A 220 -3.45 24.04 14.13
N GLY A 221 -4.66 23.90 14.69
CA GLY A 221 -5.90 24.04 13.93
C GLY A 221 -6.05 25.43 13.31
N VAL A 222 -5.81 26.49 14.09
CA VAL A 222 -5.89 27.88 13.62
C VAL A 222 -4.86 28.14 12.52
N GLN A 223 -3.61 27.73 12.70
CA GLN A 223 -2.57 27.88 11.67
C GLN A 223 -2.99 27.19 10.37
N TRP A 224 -3.40 25.91 10.44
CA TRP A 224 -3.80 25.17 9.25
C TRP A 224 -5.05 25.78 8.56
N LEU A 225 -6.03 26.27 9.33
CA LEU A 225 -7.21 26.91 8.76
C LEU A 225 -6.88 28.20 8.00
N LEU A 226 -5.97 29.02 8.54
CA LEU A 226 -5.60 30.32 7.98
C LEU A 226 -4.60 30.20 6.81
N THR A 227 -3.57 29.36 6.94
CA THR A 227 -2.42 29.35 6.02
C THR A 227 -2.20 28.03 5.31
N ARG A 228 -2.92 26.96 5.69
CA ARG A 228 -2.67 25.59 5.20
C ARG A 228 -1.23 25.12 5.41
N SER A 229 -0.59 25.59 6.48
CA SER A 229 0.80 25.27 6.79
C SER A 229 0.97 24.76 8.22
N GLY A 230 2.21 24.42 8.57
CA GLY A 230 2.58 23.86 9.87
C GLY A 230 2.24 22.38 10.00
N ILE A 231 2.41 21.83 11.20
CA ILE A 231 2.26 20.39 11.44
C ILE A 231 0.86 19.84 11.15
N GLY A 232 -0.18 20.68 11.13
CA GLY A 232 -1.53 20.27 10.71
C GLY A 232 -1.64 19.92 9.21
N ALA A 233 -0.64 20.30 8.41
CA ALA A 233 -0.51 19.92 7.01
C ALA A 233 0.35 18.65 6.79
N SER A 234 1.01 18.15 7.83
CA SER A 234 1.91 17.00 7.80
C SER A 234 1.16 15.70 8.04
N ASN A 235 1.66 14.59 7.47
CA ASN A 235 1.24 13.24 7.85
C ASN A 235 2.07 12.65 9.00
N ILE A 236 3.03 13.42 9.57
CA ILE A 236 4.03 13.10 10.60
C ILE A 236 5.02 11.97 10.30
N TRP A 237 4.71 11.08 9.34
CA TRP A 237 5.57 10.01 8.83
C TRP A 237 6.38 10.50 7.62
N GLU A 238 7.27 11.45 7.86
CA GLU A 238 7.93 12.21 6.79
C GLU A 238 9.38 11.81 6.51
N MET A 239 9.91 10.81 7.24
CA MET A 239 11.20 10.21 6.96
C MET A 239 11.13 8.71 7.20
N GLY A 240 11.92 7.97 6.44
CA GLY A 240 11.95 6.52 6.43
C GLY A 240 13.09 6.05 5.57
N GLY A 241 12.95 4.89 4.94
CA GLY A 241 13.96 4.38 4.03
C GLY A 241 13.61 3.02 3.46
N MET A 242 14.35 2.62 2.44
CA MET A 242 14.35 1.23 1.94
C MET A 242 15.75 0.69 2.22
N VAL A 243 15.85 -0.34 3.07
CA VAL A 243 17.15 -0.84 3.52
C VAL A 243 17.26 -2.35 3.37
N TYR A 244 18.49 -2.84 3.44
CA TYR A 244 18.80 -4.26 3.45
C TYR A 244 18.76 -4.78 4.90
N GLY A 245 17.97 -5.83 5.13
CA GLY A 245 17.98 -6.57 6.41
C GLY A 245 19.15 -7.55 6.54
N ASN A 246 19.73 -7.96 5.41
CA ASN A 246 20.85 -8.90 5.34
C ASN A 246 21.64 -8.69 4.03
N THR A 247 22.83 -9.32 3.93
CA THR A 247 23.72 -9.21 2.77
C THR A 247 23.33 -10.09 1.58
N ASP A 248 22.40 -11.03 1.77
CA ASP A 248 21.98 -11.98 0.73
C ASP A 248 20.86 -11.40 -0.15
N ALA A 249 20.20 -10.35 0.30
CA ALA A 249 19.11 -9.70 -0.42
C ALA A 249 19.61 -8.94 -1.66
N ALA A 250 19.09 -9.27 -2.84
CA ALA A 250 19.46 -8.63 -4.10
C ALA A 250 19.00 -7.16 -4.23
N HIS A 251 17.96 -6.79 -3.49
CA HIS A 251 17.40 -5.44 -3.42
C HIS A 251 16.95 -5.18 -1.97
N PRO A 252 16.78 -3.92 -1.55
CA PRO A 252 16.27 -3.60 -0.21
C PRO A 252 14.97 -4.36 0.06
N ASN A 253 14.91 -5.06 1.18
CA ASN A 253 13.79 -5.94 1.55
C ASN A 253 12.99 -5.40 2.74
N LEU A 254 13.45 -4.31 3.36
CA LEU A 254 12.84 -3.66 4.51
C LEU A 254 12.46 -2.22 4.18
N GLN A 255 11.29 -1.77 4.64
CA GLN A 255 10.86 -0.38 4.54
C GLN A 255 10.69 0.23 5.92
N TYR A 256 11.31 1.37 6.16
CA TYR A 256 11.18 2.13 7.38
C TYR A 256 10.17 3.26 7.27
N HIS A 257 9.41 3.45 8.35
CA HIS A 257 8.57 4.62 8.61
C HIS A 257 8.92 5.19 10.00
N PHE A 258 9.49 6.39 10.05
CA PHE A 258 9.88 7.02 11.31
C PHE A 258 8.88 8.09 11.73
N THR A 259 8.63 8.16 13.03
CA THR A 259 7.85 9.26 13.62
C THR A 259 8.46 9.78 14.92
N PRO A 260 8.56 11.11 15.10
CA PRO A 260 9.12 11.74 16.30
C PRO A 260 8.10 11.78 17.46
N VAL A 261 7.37 10.68 17.66
CA VAL A 261 6.48 10.44 18.79
C VAL A 261 6.33 8.93 19.00
N TYR A 262 6.29 8.45 20.25
CA TYR A 262 5.92 7.06 20.52
C TYR A 262 4.40 6.97 20.69
N SER A 263 3.76 5.98 20.07
CA SER A 263 2.31 5.82 20.08
C SER A 263 1.87 4.38 20.36
N GLU A 264 0.77 4.24 21.09
CA GLU A 264 0.15 2.95 21.38
C GLU A 264 -1.36 3.00 21.15
N TRP A 265 -1.92 1.86 20.73
CA TRP A 265 -3.36 1.67 20.64
C TRP A 265 -3.93 1.25 22.00
N ALA A 266 -4.81 2.08 22.56
CA ALA A 266 -5.64 1.76 23.71
C ALA A 266 -7.10 1.59 23.24
N GLY A 267 -7.42 0.40 22.75
CA GLY A 267 -8.69 0.11 22.10
C GLY A 267 -8.86 0.92 20.81
N ARG A 268 -9.76 1.91 20.81
CA ARG A 268 -10.01 2.81 19.65
C ARG A 268 -9.29 4.15 19.74
N LYS A 269 -8.46 4.36 20.77
CA LYS A 269 -7.73 5.61 21.00
C LYS A 269 -6.24 5.38 20.75
N ILE A 270 -5.57 6.40 20.23
CA ILE A 270 -4.12 6.46 20.15
C ILE A 270 -3.63 7.28 21.33
N LEU A 271 -2.76 6.70 22.14
CA LEU A 271 -2.03 7.39 23.21
C LEU A 271 -0.65 7.79 22.68
N LEU A 272 -0.21 9.01 23.00
CA LEU A 272 1.07 9.55 22.57
C LEU A 272 1.97 9.80 23.78
N TYR A 273 3.21 9.35 23.72
CA TYR A 273 4.18 9.42 24.80
C TYR A 273 5.46 10.17 24.38
N PRO A 274 6.26 10.69 25.35
CA PRO A 274 7.54 11.35 25.09
C PRO A 274 8.60 10.35 24.58
N GLY A 275 8.56 10.03 23.30
CA GLY A 275 9.45 9.08 22.65
C GLY A 275 9.44 9.23 21.15
N TYR A 276 10.11 8.32 20.45
CA TYR A 276 10.06 8.19 18.99
C TYR A 276 10.03 6.71 18.63
N GLN A 277 9.55 6.42 17.43
CA GLN A 277 9.52 5.05 16.92
C GLN A 277 9.88 4.98 15.45
N LEU A 278 10.45 3.83 15.11
CA LEU A 278 10.65 3.35 13.77
C LEU A 278 9.72 2.15 13.59
N ASN A 279 8.94 2.16 12.53
CA ASN A 279 8.21 0.98 12.07
C ASN A 279 9.00 0.40 10.89
N CYS A 280 8.99 -0.92 10.75
CA CYS A 280 9.64 -1.60 9.65
C CYS A 280 8.72 -2.65 9.04
N ASP A 281 8.47 -2.51 7.75
CA ASP A 281 7.64 -3.41 6.97
C ASP A 281 8.50 -4.40 6.20
N GLN A 282 8.04 -5.66 6.17
CA GLN A 282 8.56 -6.67 5.28
C GLN A 282 8.01 -6.46 3.86
N LEU A 283 8.86 -6.23 2.86
CA LEU A 283 8.41 -5.83 1.52
C LEU A 283 8.01 -6.98 0.58
N ARG A 284 8.50 -8.20 0.84
CA ARG A 284 8.31 -9.36 -0.07
C ARG A 284 7.97 -10.65 0.67
N PRO A 285 6.91 -10.65 1.50
CA PRO A 285 6.53 -11.84 2.26
C PRO A 285 6.21 -13.02 1.33
N LEU A 286 6.55 -14.22 1.79
CA LEU A 286 6.29 -15.48 1.12
C LEU A 286 5.00 -16.14 1.61
N SER A 287 4.53 -15.80 2.81
CA SER A 287 3.23 -16.24 3.33
C SER A 287 2.10 -15.80 2.41
N ARG A 288 1.11 -16.67 2.25
CA ARG A 288 -0.10 -16.43 1.46
C ARG A 288 -1.33 -16.79 2.25
N GLY A 289 -2.28 -15.87 2.25
CA GLY A 289 -3.58 -16.03 2.87
C GLY A 289 -4.71 -16.20 1.85
N GLU A 290 -5.92 -16.10 2.36
CA GLU A 290 -7.14 -16.14 1.57
C GLU A 290 -8.25 -15.24 2.13
N VAL A 291 -9.22 -14.90 1.29
CA VAL A 291 -10.47 -14.24 1.61
C VAL A 291 -11.62 -15.16 1.24
N LYS A 292 -12.47 -15.45 2.23
CA LYS A 292 -13.64 -16.31 2.12
C LYS A 292 -14.92 -15.56 2.49
N LEU A 293 -16.05 -16.02 1.94
CA LEU A 293 -17.36 -15.55 2.40
C LEU A 293 -17.62 -16.04 3.83
N HIS A 294 -18.21 -15.21 4.68
CA HIS A 294 -18.75 -15.67 5.96
C HIS A 294 -20.21 -16.14 5.83
N SER A 295 -20.95 -15.54 4.89
CA SER A 295 -22.32 -15.90 4.52
C SER A 295 -22.62 -15.38 3.11
N ALA A 296 -23.83 -15.64 2.60
CA ALA A 296 -24.34 -15.06 1.36
C ALA A 296 -24.89 -13.62 1.53
N ASP A 297 -24.86 -13.04 2.74
CA ASP A 297 -25.28 -11.65 2.96
C ASP A 297 -24.14 -10.69 2.56
N PRO A 298 -24.34 -9.79 1.58
CA PRO A 298 -23.31 -8.83 1.16
C PRO A 298 -22.90 -7.82 2.25
N ARG A 299 -23.67 -7.71 3.34
CA ARG A 299 -23.36 -6.84 4.49
C ARG A 299 -22.40 -7.50 5.48
N ASP A 300 -22.31 -8.81 5.47
CA ASP A 300 -21.42 -9.54 6.35
C ASP A 300 -19.96 -9.29 5.94
N ARG A 301 -19.08 -9.20 6.94
CA ARG A 301 -17.65 -9.03 6.69
C ARG A 301 -17.09 -10.35 6.17
N PRO A 302 -16.29 -10.34 5.10
CA PRO A 302 -15.65 -11.57 4.65
C PRO A 302 -14.62 -12.04 5.69
N ALA A 303 -14.37 -13.34 5.72
CA ALA A 303 -13.32 -13.94 6.52
C ALA A 303 -11.98 -13.76 5.79
N ALA A 304 -11.15 -12.83 6.25
CA ALA A 304 -9.80 -12.60 5.74
C ALA A 304 -8.79 -13.31 6.64
N HIS A 305 -8.16 -14.37 6.14
CA HIS A 305 -7.10 -15.11 6.82
C HIS A 305 -5.77 -14.84 6.11
N PHE A 306 -5.00 -13.86 6.59
CA PHE A 306 -3.72 -13.48 5.98
C PHE A 306 -2.64 -14.55 6.07
N ASN A 307 -2.76 -15.47 7.03
CA ASN A 307 -1.80 -16.55 7.25
C ASN A 307 -0.37 -16.04 7.47
N TYR A 308 -0.24 -14.90 8.18
CA TYR A 308 1.06 -14.30 8.50
C TYR A 308 2.02 -15.30 9.14
N LEU A 309 3.29 -15.22 8.77
CA LEU A 309 4.38 -16.04 9.32
C LEU A 309 4.25 -17.56 9.04
N SER A 310 3.37 -17.97 8.12
CA SER A 310 3.25 -19.35 7.66
C SER A 310 4.53 -19.86 6.98
N HIS A 311 5.27 -18.96 6.33
CA HIS A 311 6.57 -19.26 5.73
C HIS A 311 7.70 -18.81 6.67
N PRO A 312 8.65 -19.70 7.03
CA PRO A 312 9.66 -19.41 8.06
C PRO A 312 10.60 -18.26 7.70
N GLN A 313 10.82 -17.99 6.40
CA GLN A 313 11.61 -16.86 5.92
C GLN A 313 11.03 -15.51 6.36
N ASP A 314 9.70 -15.38 6.47
CA ASP A 314 9.07 -14.10 6.83
C ASP A 314 9.40 -13.73 8.28
N LEU A 315 9.35 -14.72 9.17
CA LEU A 315 9.76 -14.52 10.55
C LEU A 315 11.25 -14.19 10.67
N LYS A 316 12.10 -14.85 9.88
CA LYS A 316 13.54 -14.57 9.85
C LYS A 316 13.80 -13.11 9.44
N GLU A 317 13.15 -12.65 8.37
CA GLU A 317 13.31 -11.29 7.84
C GLU A 317 12.83 -10.22 8.84
N LEU A 318 11.76 -10.48 9.59
CA LEU A 318 11.30 -9.56 10.64
C LEU A 318 12.19 -9.54 11.89
N VAL A 319 12.87 -10.64 12.21
CA VAL A 319 13.91 -10.64 13.25
C VAL A 319 15.13 -9.84 12.79
N GLU A 320 15.53 -9.97 11.52
CA GLU A 320 16.58 -9.14 10.91
C GLU A 320 16.19 -7.66 10.91
N ALA A 321 14.93 -7.34 10.64
CA ALA A 321 14.39 -5.99 10.73
C ALA A 321 14.57 -5.38 12.12
N LEU A 322 14.17 -6.09 13.19
CA LEU A 322 14.35 -5.59 14.56
C LEU A 322 15.81 -5.30 14.91
N LYS A 323 16.74 -6.13 14.42
CA LYS A 323 18.19 -5.91 14.60
C LYS A 323 18.66 -4.67 13.84
N ALA A 324 18.28 -4.52 12.58
CA ALA A 324 18.65 -3.37 11.74
C ALA A 324 18.07 -2.05 12.28
N MET A 325 16.84 -2.08 12.79
CA MET A 325 16.19 -0.94 13.45
C MET A 325 16.89 -0.57 14.76
N GLN A 326 17.28 -1.55 15.57
CA GLN A 326 18.05 -1.30 16.78
C GLN A 326 19.40 -0.68 16.45
N ASP A 327 20.11 -1.20 15.45
CA ASP A 327 21.41 -0.69 15.01
C ASP A 327 21.33 0.80 14.63
N ILE A 328 20.40 1.18 13.74
CA ILE A 328 20.29 2.59 13.32
C ILE A 328 19.87 3.53 14.45
N LEU A 329 18.92 3.14 15.31
CA LEU A 329 18.46 3.98 16.42
C LEU A 329 19.48 4.07 17.56
N THR A 330 20.51 3.21 17.56
CA THR A 330 21.59 3.23 18.56
C THR A 330 22.85 3.96 18.10
N GLN A 331 22.87 4.49 16.88
CA GLN A 331 24.00 5.27 16.34
C GLN A 331 24.27 6.57 17.13
N PRO A 332 25.49 7.13 17.04
CA PRO A 332 25.90 8.35 17.75
C PRO A 332 24.97 9.55 17.55
N ALA A 333 24.37 9.73 16.38
CA ALA A 333 23.43 10.81 16.08
C ALA A 333 22.23 10.85 17.05
N PHE A 334 21.85 9.71 17.62
CA PHE A 334 20.76 9.63 18.60
C PHE A 334 21.21 9.82 20.05
N ASN A 335 22.52 9.90 20.38
CA ASN A 335 23.00 9.95 21.76
C ASN A 335 22.43 11.12 22.58
N GLY A 336 22.16 12.27 21.95
CA GLY A 336 21.57 13.44 22.60
C GLY A 336 20.07 13.33 22.88
N PHE A 337 19.38 12.37 22.23
CA PHE A 337 17.93 12.20 22.27
C PHE A 337 17.48 10.89 22.93
N ARG A 338 18.29 9.83 22.85
CA ARG A 338 17.92 8.46 23.17
C ARG A 338 17.80 8.23 24.68
N GLY A 339 16.58 7.96 25.14
CA GLY A 339 16.28 7.45 26.48
C GLY A 339 16.26 5.92 26.52
N LYS A 340 15.48 5.34 27.43
CA LYS A 340 15.34 3.88 27.53
C LYS A 340 14.61 3.33 26.29
N ARG A 341 15.00 2.14 25.82
CA ARG A 341 14.23 1.40 24.81
C ARG A 341 12.87 1.01 25.39
N ILE A 342 11.79 1.37 24.69
CA ILE A 342 10.41 1.06 25.06
C ILE A 342 10.05 -0.32 24.51
N THR A 343 10.24 -0.52 23.21
CA THR A 343 9.86 -1.75 22.52
C THR A 343 10.86 -2.08 21.40
N PRO A 344 11.23 -3.35 21.15
CA PRO A 344 11.12 -4.45 22.13
C PRO A 344 11.76 -4.09 23.47
N ALA A 345 11.36 -4.73 24.57
CA ALA A 345 11.94 -4.45 25.88
C ALA A 345 13.47 -4.69 25.87
N PRO A 346 14.30 -3.91 26.61
CA PRO A 346 15.77 -4.02 26.58
C PRO A 346 16.34 -5.44 26.77
N GLU A 347 15.66 -6.28 27.54
CA GLU A 347 16.01 -7.66 27.84
C GLU A 347 15.82 -8.64 26.67
N ILE A 348 14.98 -8.29 25.69
CA ILE A 348 14.77 -9.09 24.48
C ILE A 348 15.97 -8.88 23.56
N THR A 349 16.85 -9.88 23.47
CA THR A 349 18.15 -9.74 22.79
C THR A 349 18.52 -10.93 21.91
N SER A 350 18.05 -12.14 22.22
CA SER A 350 18.33 -13.32 21.40
C SER A 350 17.36 -13.45 20.23
N ASP A 351 17.79 -14.12 19.16
CA ASP A 351 16.97 -14.39 17.98
C ASP A 351 15.66 -15.09 18.31
N ARG A 352 15.70 -15.99 19.30
CA ARG A 352 14.50 -16.68 19.78
C ARG A 352 13.52 -15.72 20.45
N GLU A 353 14.00 -14.86 21.35
CA GLU A 353 13.15 -13.88 22.03
C GLU A 353 12.59 -12.84 21.06
N LEU A 354 13.40 -12.41 20.09
CA LEU A 354 12.95 -11.53 19.01
C LEU A 354 11.88 -12.19 18.15
N ALA A 355 12.05 -13.48 17.81
CA ALA A 355 11.04 -14.22 17.06
C ALA A 355 9.72 -14.36 17.84
N ASP A 356 9.80 -14.62 19.14
CA ASP A 356 8.62 -14.69 20.02
C ASP A 356 7.93 -13.32 20.13
N TYR A 357 8.71 -12.23 20.19
CA TYR A 357 8.20 -10.86 20.14
C TYR A 357 7.49 -10.57 18.80
N VAL A 358 8.10 -10.89 17.66
CA VAL A 358 7.47 -10.71 16.33
C VAL A 358 6.11 -11.41 16.27
N ARG A 359 6.02 -12.68 16.71
CA ARG A 359 4.76 -13.42 16.72
C ARG A 359 3.69 -12.78 17.62
N ALA A 360 4.10 -12.11 18.69
CA ALA A 360 3.20 -11.50 19.65
C ALA A 360 2.72 -10.10 19.23
N THR A 361 3.52 -9.35 18.46
CA THR A 361 3.29 -7.91 18.24
C THR A 361 3.20 -7.46 16.79
N ALA A 362 3.62 -8.27 15.82
CA ALA A 362 3.58 -7.86 14.42
C ALA A 362 2.15 -7.60 13.96
N ASP A 363 1.96 -6.56 13.15
CA ASP A 363 0.64 -6.12 12.68
C ASP A 363 0.68 -5.78 11.19
N THR A 364 -0.49 -5.59 10.58
CA THR A 364 -0.62 -5.17 9.18
C THR A 364 -0.17 -3.73 8.98
N ASP A 365 0.51 -3.46 7.86
CA ASP A 365 0.72 -2.09 7.35
C ASP A 365 -0.39 -1.67 6.34
N TYR A 366 -1.51 -2.38 6.34
CA TYR A 366 -2.72 -2.10 5.58
C TYR A 366 -2.51 -2.07 4.06
N HIS A 367 -1.73 -3.03 3.54
CA HIS A 367 -1.42 -3.23 2.13
C HIS A 367 -1.97 -4.55 1.55
N PRO A 368 -3.24 -4.93 1.79
CA PRO A 368 -3.79 -6.17 1.25
C PRO A 368 -3.84 -6.13 -0.29
N SER A 369 -3.38 -7.20 -0.92
CA SER A 369 -3.30 -7.36 -2.39
C SER A 369 -3.45 -8.82 -2.83
N GLY A 370 -3.57 -9.04 -4.15
CA GLY A 370 -3.38 -10.34 -4.79
C GLY A 370 -4.55 -11.31 -4.85
N THR A 371 -5.70 -10.96 -4.26
CA THR A 371 -6.88 -11.84 -4.17
C THR A 371 -7.65 -12.08 -5.46
N CYS A 372 -7.32 -11.37 -6.53
CA CYS A 372 -7.85 -11.53 -7.87
C CYS A 372 -6.70 -11.41 -8.88
N LYS A 373 -5.60 -12.12 -8.63
CA LYS A 373 -4.33 -11.93 -9.36
C LYS A 373 -4.48 -11.98 -10.87
N MET A 374 -3.76 -11.10 -11.56
CA MET A 374 -3.60 -11.18 -13.00
C MET A 374 -2.65 -12.32 -13.39
N GLY A 375 -2.86 -12.90 -14.57
CA GLY A 375 -1.99 -13.94 -15.12
C GLY A 375 -2.71 -14.85 -16.12
N SER A 376 -2.06 -15.95 -16.45
CA SER A 376 -2.55 -16.96 -17.40
C SER A 376 -2.59 -18.38 -16.83
N ASP A 377 -2.14 -18.59 -15.58
CA ASP A 377 -2.21 -19.88 -14.89
C ASP A 377 -3.59 -20.17 -14.28
N ASP A 378 -3.80 -21.40 -13.79
CA ASP A 378 -5.08 -21.88 -13.25
C ASP A 378 -5.57 -21.11 -12.01
N GLN A 379 -4.71 -20.30 -11.38
CA GLN A 379 -5.05 -19.45 -10.24
C GLN A 379 -5.25 -17.98 -10.65
N ALA A 380 -5.06 -17.63 -11.93
CA ALA A 380 -5.31 -16.28 -12.41
C ALA A 380 -6.82 -15.99 -12.43
N VAL A 381 -7.20 -14.80 -11.95
CA VAL A 381 -8.59 -14.33 -11.95
C VAL A 381 -8.84 -13.36 -13.09
N VAL A 382 -7.84 -12.54 -13.41
CA VAL A 382 -7.89 -11.63 -14.56
C VAL A 382 -6.73 -11.86 -15.52
N ASP A 383 -6.89 -11.43 -16.77
CA ASP A 383 -5.81 -11.41 -17.74
C ASP A 383 -4.95 -10.12 -17.64
N SER A 384 -3.99 -9.96 -18.55
CA SER A 384 -3.08 -8.81 -18.60
C SER A 384 -3.75 -7.48 -18.91
N GLN A 385 -5.00 -7.49 -19.38
CA GLN A 385 -5.86 -6.32 -19.60
C GLN A 385 -6.94 -6.20 -18.51
N LEU A 386 -6.76 -6.91 -17.41
CA LEU A 386 -7.59 -6.89 -16.21
C LEU A 386 -9.03 -7.39 -16.44
N ARG A 387 -9.26 -8.15 -17.52
CA ARG A 387 -10.54 -8.80 -17.82
C ARG A 387 -10.67 -10.05 -16.98
N VAL A 388 -11.80 -10.24 -16.33
CA VAL A 388 -12.08 -11.48 -15.59
C VAL A 388 -12.15 -12.64 -16.56
N HIS A 389 -11.39 -13.69 -16.30
CA HIS A 389 -11.38 -14.88 -17.14
C HIS A 389 -12.79 -15.48 -17.23
N GLY A 390 -13.22 -15.86 -18.43
CA GLY A 390 -14.50 -16.55 -18.65
C GLY A 390 -15.77 -15.69 -18.53
N ILE A 391 -15.68 -14.39 -18.20
CA ILE A 391 -16.84 -13.46 -18.16
C ILE A 391 -16.57 -12.23 -19.02
N ASP A 392 -17.29 -12.11 -20.12
CA ASP A 392 -17.21 -10.94 -20.99
C ASP A 392 -17.75 -9.68 -20.30
N GLY A 393 -17.18 -8.52 -20.63
CA GLY A 393 -17.61 -7.24 -20.09
C GLY A 393 -17.33 -7.03 -18.60
N LEU A 394 -16.55 -7.89 -17.93
CA LEU A 394 -16.18 -7.74 -16.53
C LEU A 394 -14.68 -7.48 -16.36
N ARG A 395 -14.32 -6.50 -15.54
CA ARG A 395 -12.94 -6.20 -15.15
C ARG A 395 -12.79 -5.98 -13.65
N VAL A 396 -11.60 -6.25 -13.14
CA VAL A 396 -11.20 -5.88 -11.77
C VAL A 396 -10.05 -4.89 -11.88
N VAL A 397 -10.16 -3.73 -11.23
CA VAL A 397 -9.16 -2.66 -11.29
C VAL A 397 -8.92 -2.12 -9.88
N ASP A 398 -8.13 -2.86 -9.10
CA ASP A 398 -7.67 -2.46 -7.77
C ASP A 398 -6.46 -3.34 -7.35
N ALA A 399 -5.97 -3.20 -6.11
CA ALA A 399 -4.80 -3.93 -5.60
C ALA A 399 -4.96 -5.47 -5.57
N SER A 400 -6.18 -6.01 -5.70
CA SER A 400 -6.41 -7.45 -5.79
C SER A 400 -5.73 -8.09 -7.01
N VAL A 401 -5.47 -7.34 -8.08
CA VAL A 401 -4.92 -7.89 -9.32
C VAL A 401 -3.41 -8.13 -9.29
N MET A 402 -2.70 -7.63 -8.27
CA MET A 402 -1.25 -7.76 -8.17
C MET A 402 -0.86 -9.25 -8.00
N PRO A 403 -0.07 -9.86 -8.91
CA PRO A 403 0.29 -11.27 -8.79
C PRO A 403 1.20 -11.53 -7.59
N THR A 404 2.15 -10.62 -7.37
CA THR A 404 2.94 -10.54 -6.14
C THR A 404 2.91 -9.11 -5.64
N ILE A 405 2.89 -8.90 -4.32
CA ILE A 405 2.95 -7.57 -3.74
C ILE A 405 4.25 -6.85 -4.15
N VAL A 406 4.18 -5.53 -4.34
CA VAL A 406 5.34 -4.70 -4.71
C VAL A 406 5.95 -4.03 -3.48
N SER A 407 7.23 -3.67 -3.55
CA SER A 407 7.88 -2.84 -2.52
C SER A 407 7.13 -1.52 -2.36
N GLY A 408 6.92 -1.11 -1.11
CA GLY A 408 6.36 0.20 -0.82
C GLY A 408 4.84 0.19 -0.67
N ASN A 409 4.32 1.36 -0.31
CA ASN A 409 2.90 1.53 -0.06
C ASN A 409 2.07 1.44 -1.36
N LEU A 410 0.96 0.71 -1.33
CA LEU A 410 0.25 0.29 -2.54
C LEU A 410 -0.63 1.37 -3.20
N ASN A 411 -0.67 2.59 -2.66
CA ASN A 411 -1.47 3.66 -3.26
C ASN A 411 -1.00 4.02 -4.68
N ALA A 412 0.29 4.33 -4.87
CA ALA A 412 0.81 4.67 -6.20
C ALA A 412 0.70 3.50 -7.19
N PRO A 413 1.08 2.25 -6.84
CA PRO A 413 0.88 1.09 -7.71
C PRO A 413 -0.58 0.90 -8.14
N THR A 414 -1.54 1.09 -7.24
CA THR A 414 -2.98 0.97 -7.56
C THR A 414 -3.44 2.07 -8.53
N GLN A 415 -2.93 3.30 -8.38
CA GLN A 415 -3.21 4.40 -9.31
C GLN A 415 -2.66 4.10 -10.71
N MET A 416 -1.44 3.57 -10.79
CA MET A 416 -0.81 3.15 -12.05
C MET A 416 -1.65 2.08 -12.75
N ILE A 417 -2.09 1.05 -12.03
CA ILE A 417 -2.98 -0.01 -12.56
C ILE A 417 -4.27 0.62 -13.11
N ALA A 418 -4.88 1.56 -12.38
CA ALA A 418 -6.12 2.21 -12.79
C ALA A 418 -5.94 3.11 -14.03
N GLU A 419 -4.85 3.87 -14.12
CA GLU A 419 -4.53 4.70 -15.28
C GLU A 419 -4.29 3.85 -16.54
N ARG A 420 -3.59 2.71 -16.39
CA ARG A 420 -3.42 1.76 -17.48
C ARG A 420 -4.74 1.13 -17.91
N ALA A 421 -5.58 0.74 -16.96
CA ALA A 421 -6.91 0.21 -17.22
C ALA A 421 -7.82 1.20 -17.99
N ALA A 422 -7.68 2.50 -17.71
CA ALA A 422 -8.43 3.54 -18.40
C ALA A 422 -8.13 3.55 -19.91
N ASP A 423 -6.88 3.33 -20.32
CA ASP A 423 -6.53 3.26 -21.75
C ASP A 423 -7.14 2.01 -22.42
N TYR A 424 -7.12 0.86 -21.75
CA TYR A 424 -7.79 -0.36 -22.24
C TYR A 424 -9.29 -0.15 -22.45
N LEU A 425 -9.96 0.51 -21.50
CA LEU A 425 -11.38 0.81 -21.56
C LEU A 425 -11.73 1.81 -22.67
N LEU A 426 -10.81 2.73 -22.98
CA LEU A 426 -10.96 3.73 -24.03
C LEU A 426 -10.49 3.23 -25.41
N GLY A 427 -9.89 2.04 -25.49
CA GLY A 427 -9.30 1.53 -26.73
C GLY A 427 -8.10 2.35 -27.20
N LYS A 428 -7.38 2.99 -26.28
CA LYS A 428 -6.16 3.76 -26.59
C LYS A 428 -4.95 2.84 -26.69
N PRO A 429 -3.97 3.14 -27.55
CA PRO A 429 -2.70 2.42 -27.53
C PRO A 429 -2.00 2.62 -26.16
N PRO A 430 -1.28 1.60 -25.65
CA PRO A 430 -0.45 1.76 -24.47
C PRO A 430 0.58 2.88 -24.63
N LEU A 431 0.96 3.53 -23.53
CA LEU A 431 2.09 4.46 -23.53
C LEU A 431 3.39 3.71 -23.85
N SER A 432 4.30 4.36 -24.57
CA SER A 432 5.61 3.82 -24.89
C SER A 432 6.44 3.58 -23.63
N PRO A 433 7.18 2.46 -23.51
CA PRO A 433 8.01 2.20 -22.34
C PRO A 433 9.11 3.25 -22.17
N GLU A 434 9.42 3.58 -20.93
CA GLU A 434 10.52 4.47 -20.53
C GLU A 434 11.52 3.69 -19.68
N HIS A 435 12.81 3.77 -20.00
CA HIS A 435 13.88 2.99 -19.34
C HIS A 435 14.77 3.91 -18.52
N PRO A 436 14.41 4.21 -17.26
CA PRO A 436 15.20 5.13 -16.48
C PRO A 436 16.44 4.43 -15.92
N HIS A 437 17.51 5.19 -15.70
CA HIS A 437 18.78 4.68 -15.19
C HIS A 437 18.78 4.46 -13.67
N PHE A 438 19.30 3.35 -13.15
CA PHE A 438 19.42 3.16 -11.70
C PHE A 438 20.86 2.91 -11.25
N HIS A 439 21.22 3.36 -10.06
CA HIS A 439 22.59 3.25 -9.54
C HIS A 439 23.10 1.79 -9.46
N PHE A 440 22.21 0.82 -9.26
CA PHE A 440 22.59 -0.60 -9.19
C PHE A 440 22.96 -1.17 -10.57
N GLU A 441 22.65 -0.46 -11.66
CA GLU A 441 23.06 -0.83 -13.01
C GLU A 441 24.54 -0.46 -13.24
N ASP A 442 25.02 0.62 -12.61
CA ASP A 442 26.43 1.05 -12.66
C ASP A 442 27.38 -0.04 -12.10
N HIS A 443 26.92 -0.81 -11.11
CA HIS A 443 27.70 -1.86 -10.45
C HIS A 443 27.64 -3.22 -11.17
N SER A 444 26.79 -3.37 -12.19
CA SER A 444 26.65 -4.61 -12.95
C SER A 444 27.68 -4.79 -14.08
N THR A 445 28.53 -3.77 -14.30
CA THR A 445 29.54 -3.74 -15.38
C THR A 445 30.98 -3.98 -14.95
N THR A 446 31.22 -4.49 -13.72
CA THR A 446 32.57 -4.88 -13.24
C THR A 446 32.71 -6.37 -12.96
#